data_AF-A0A7C6SAG5-F1
#
_entry.id   AF-A0A7C6SAG5-F1
#
_cell.length_a   1.000
_cell.length_b   1.000
_cell.length_c   1.000
_cell.angle_alpha   90.00
_cell.angle_beta   90.00
_cell.angle_gamma   90.00
#
_symmetry.space_group_name_H-M   'P 1'
#
loop_
_entity.id
_entity.type
_entity.pdbx_description
1 polymer ?
#
loop_
_entity_poly.entity_id
_entity_poly.type
_entity_poly.pdbx_seq_one_letter_code
_entity_poly.pdbx_strand_id
1 'polypeptide(L)'
;MMASRDINLYVINEDNDIYNGNLMLLKKRQSSWAESHPKGKLLKYMSLVAVLIGIGVMMLPVKYAPGREPVLWLVIGVVLVLLFIMGISINKITRPPFEKIHNARFEASDNGLYYAYQYGMKIYNYYIADNNIKKMIFDEKNWVLYLEGEGEVEVIDKTGIRNLGKIDKMYCLVPVDEFDMDDLLEPYGDMVTRDNDSIRLRFVQEKGTVPQLEAMKRK
;
A
#
# COMPACT_ATOMS: atom_id res chain seq x y z
N MET A 1 24.13 10.49 23.97
CA MET A 1 23.59 10.87 22.65
C MET A 1 23.04 9.61 22.00
N MET A 2 21.74 9.56 21.75
CA MET A 2 21.04 8.39 21.24
C MET A 2 21.40 8.17 19.77
N ALA A 3 22.07 7.06 19.47
CA ALA A 3 22.23 6.57 18.11
C ALA A 3 20.84 6.21 17.55
N SER A 4 20.56 6.74 16.35
CA SER A 4 19.48 6.30 15.48
C SER A 4 19.51 4.78 15.40
N ARG A 5 18.52 4.11 16.00
CA ARG A 5 18.28 2.70 15.72
C ARG A 5 17.61 2.66 14.36
N ASP A 6 18.43 2.52 13.32
CA ASP A 6 17.99 2.09 12.01
C ASP A 6 17.30 0.75 12.23
N ILE A 7 15.98 0.74 11.99
CA ILE A 7 15.21 -0.49 11.95
C ILE A 7 15.58 -1.14 10.61
N ASN A 8 16.75 -1.77 10.57
CA ASN A 8 17.13 -2.62 9.46
C ASN A 8 16.10 -3.74 9.38
N LEU A 9 15.59 -4.01 8.17
CA LEU A 9 14.87 -5.24 7.88
C LEU A 9 15.86 -6.38 8.12
N TYR A 10 15.85 -6.95 9.33
CA TYR A 10 16.76 -8.03 9.71
C TYR A 10 16.61 -9.18 8.72
N VAL A 11 17.73 -9.61 8.14
CA VAL A 11 17.86 -10.84 7.35
C VAL A 11 17.21 -11.97 8.14
N ILE A 12 16.22 -12.66 7.56
CA ILE A 12 15.53 -13.78 8.24
C ILE A 12 16.43 -15.03 8.18
N ASN A 13 17.23 -15.18 7.12
CA ASN A 13 18.29 -16.17 6.98
C ASN A 13 19.32 -15.74 5.91
N GLU A 14 20.62 -15.96 6.14
CA GLU A 14 21.69 -15.60 5.18
C GLU A 14 21.73 -16.54 3.96
N ASP A 15 21.12 -17.72 4.08
CA ASP A 15 21.05 -18.73 3.01
C ASP A 15 19.90 -18.50 2.01
N ASN A 16 19.04 -17.51 2.26
CA ASN A 16 17.89 -17.21 1.40
C ASN A 16 18.27 -16.27 0.27
N ASP A 17 17.62 -16.40 -0.89
CA ASP A 17 17.74 -15.42 -1.97
C ASP A 17 16.95 -14.16 -1.62
N ILE A 18 17.65 -13.03 -1.48
CA ILE A 18 17.08 -11.76 -1.02
C ILE A 18 16.83 -10.80 -2.19
N TYR A 19 15.57 -10.49 -2.41
CA TYR A 19 15.11 -9.57 -3.45
C TYR A 19 14.82 -8.20 -2.84
N ASN A 20 15.87 -7.37 -2.76
CA ASN A 20 15.82 -6.07 -2.07
C ASN A 20 14.96 -5.04 -2.81
N GLY A 21 14.05 -4.42 -2.08
CA GLY A 21 13.17 -3.42 -2.64
C GLY A 21 13.84 -2.12 -3.05
N ASN A 22 13.53 -1.64 -4.26
CA ASN A 22 13.85 -0.30 -4.69
C ASN A 22 12.77 0.69 -4.24
N LEU A 23 13.14 1.62 -3.35
CA LEU A 23 12.24 2.66 -2.81
C LEU A 23 11.55 3.50 -3.89
N MET A 24 12.21 3.76 -5.02
CA MET A 24 11.65 4.54 -6.11
C MET A 24 10.59 3.75 -6.88
N LEU A 25 10.85 2.46 -7.14
CA LEU A 25 9.87 1.54 -7.73
C LEU A 25 8.66 1.38 -6.82
N LEU A 26 8.88 1.20 -5.51
CA LEU A 26 7.81 1.04 -4.53
C LEU A 26 6.86 2.24 -4.52
N LYS A 27 7.39 3.48 -4.51
CA LYS A 27 6.58 4.70 -4.60
C LYS A 27 5.80 4.80 -5.91
N LYS A 28 6.44 4.46 -7.05
CA LYS A 28 5.79 4.44 -8.36
C LYS A 28 4.62 3.44 -8.38
N ARG A 29 4.81 2.26 -7.82
CA ARG A 29 3.80 1.18 -7.78
C ARG A 29 2.66 1.47 -6.80
N GLN A 30 2.94 2.12 -5.67
CA GLN A 30 1.89 2.67 -4.80
C GLN A 30 1.01 3.68 -5.53
N SER A 31 1.61 4.54 -6.37
CA SER A 31 0.85 5.48 -7.21
C SER A 31 0.01 4.73 -8.24
N SER A 32 0.61 3.76 -8.96
CA SER A 32 -0.11 2.92 -9.93
C SER A 32 -1.34 2.25 -9.30
N TRP A 33 -1.17 1.63 -8.13
CA TRP A 33 -2.24 1.01 -7.35
C TRP A 33 -3.36 1.99 -6.93
N ALA A 34 -2.98 3.22 -6.54
CA ALA A 34 -3.96 4.24 -6.20
C ALA A 34 -4.78 4.68 -7.42
N GLU A 35 -4.13 4.76 -8.59
CA GLU A 35 -4.75 5.17 -9.84
C GLU A 35 -5.63 4.09 -10.46
N SER A 36 -5.33 2.81 -10.24
CA SER A 36 -6.14 1.68 -10.72
C SER A 36 -7.43 1.46 -9.94
N HIS A 37 -7.68 2.22 -8.86
CA HIS A 37 -8.95 2.13 -8.15
C HIS A 37 -10.14 2.37 -9.13
N PRO A 38 -11.19 1.53 -9.14
CA PRO A 38 -12.31 1.65 -10.08
C PRO A 38 -13.00 3.03 -10.03
N LYS A 39 -13.05 3.64 -8.84
CA LYS A 39 -13.59 5.00 -8.64
C LYS A 39 -12.53 6.11 -8.81
N GLY A 40 -11.30 5.79 -9.19
CA GLY A 40 -10.17 6.73 -9.25
C GLY A 40 -10.43 7.90 -10.19
N LYS A 41 -10.90 7.63 -11.41
CA LYS A 41 -11.28 8.68 -12.38
C LYS A 41 -12.38 9.61 -11.83
N LEU A 42 -13.42 9.03 -11.22
CA LEU A 42 -14.51 9.78 -10.63
C LEU A 42 -14.03 10.66 -9.46
N LEU A 43 -13.18 10.13 -8.58
CA LEU A 43 -12.63 10.88 -7.45
C LEU A 43 -11.71 12.03 -7.90
N LYS A 44 -10.91 11.83 -8.95
CA LYS A 44 -10.11 12.91 -9.57
C LYS A 44 -11.01 14.00 -10.15
N TYR A 45 -12.08 13.61 -10.86
CA TYR A 45 -13.06 14.56 -11.39
C TYR A 45 -13.77 15.35 -10.28
N MET A 46 -14.26 14.67 -9.25
CA MET A 46 -14.89 15.33 -8.09
C MET A 46 -13.93 16.30 -7.39
N SER A 47 -12.65 15.96 -7.31
CA SER A 47 -11.63 16.85 -6.73
C SER A 47 -11.46 18.12 -7.54
N LEU A 48 -11.42 18.00 -8.87
CA LEU A 48 -11.33 19.15 -9.77
C LEU A 48 -12.56 20.07 -9.62
N VAL A 49 -13.76 19.48 -9.60
CA VAL A 49 -15.01 20.25 -9.39
C VAL A 49 -15.01 20.95 -8.04
N ALA A 50 -14.58 20.28 -6.97
CA ALA A 50 -14.48 20.88 -5.64
C ALA A 50 -13.49 22.05 -5.58
N VAL A 51 -12.36 21.97 -6.29
CA VAL A 51 -11.42 23.09 -6.42
C VAL A 51 -12.05 24.28 -7.13
N LEU A 52 -12.77 24.05 -8.24
CA LEU A 52 -13.46 25.11 -8.97
C LEU A 52 -14.54 25.79 -8.12
N ILE A 53 -15.33 25.01 -7.39
CA ILE A 53 -16.31 25.54 -6.43
C ILE A 53 -15.61 26.35 -5.33
N GLY A 54 -14.51 25.83 -4.78
CA GLY A 54 -13.71 26.51 -3.77
C GLY A 54 -13.22 27.88 -4.22
N ILE A 55 -12.68 27.98 -5.44
CA ILE A 55 -12.26 29.24 -6.06
C ILE A 55 -13.46 30.20 -6.17
N GLY A 56 -14.61 29.72 -6.64
CA GLY A 56 -15.83 30.53 -6.74
C GLY A 56 -16.29 31.07 -5.38
N VAL A 57 -16.24 30.26 -4.32
CA VAL A 57 -16.60 30.67 -2.95
C VAL A 57 -15.62 31.73 -2.43
N MET A 58 -14.32 31.60 -2.71
CA MET A 58 -13.32 32.60 -2.33
C MET A 58 -13.54 33.96 -3.03
N MET A 59 -14.20 34.00 -4.18
CA MET A 59 -14.54 35.26 -4.86
C MET A 59 -15.75 35.99 -4.24
N LEU A 60 -16.59 35.31 -3.46
CA LEU A 60 -17.79 35.93 -2.88
C LEU A 60 -17.47 37.08 -1.90
N PRO A 61 -16.51 36.96 -0.96
CA PRO A 61 -16.11 38.06 -0.08
C PRO A 61 -15.54 39.26 -0.86
N VAL A 62 -14.81 39.00 -1.95
CA VAL A 62 -14.25 40.07 -2.80
C VAL A 62 -15.36 40.91 -3.42
N LYS A 63 -16.46 40.26 -3.84
CA LYS A 63 -17.59 40.94 -4.47
C LYS A 63 -18.57 41.59 -3.49
N TYR A 64 -18.90 40.92 -2.38
CA TYR A 64 -19.99 41.32 -1.49
C TYR A 64 -19.54 41.89 -0.13
N ALA A 65 -18.26 41.75 0.23
CA ALA A 65 -17.68 42.31 1.45
C ALA A 65 -16.28 42.92 1.18
N PRO A 66 -16.15 43.82 0.18
CA PRO A 66 -14.86 44.40 -0.17
C PRO A 66 -14.23 45.14 1.03
N GLY A 67 -12.91 45.02 1.21
CA GLY A 67 -12.16 45.63 2.30
C GLY A 67 -12.22 44.87 3.64
N ARG A 68 -12.98 43.77 3.75
CA ARG A 68 -12.97 42.89 4.94
C ARG A 68 -11.98 41.74 4.77
N GLU A 69 -10.69 42.03 4.84
CA GLU A 69 -9.62 41.02 4.75
C GLU A 69 -9.79 39.82 5.70
N PRO A 70 -10.22 39.99 6.98
CA PRO A 70 -10.40 38.85 7.88
C PRO A 70 -11.44 37.84 7.38
N VAL A 71 -12.49 38.30 6.68
CA VAL A 71 -13.54 37.43 6.13
C VAL A 71 -12.99 36.62 4.96
N LEU A 72 -12.16 37.23 4.11
CA LEU A 72 -11.50 36.53 3.00
C LEU A 72 -10.57 35.43 3.53
N TRP A 73 -9.71 35.74 4.51
CA TRP A 73 -8.79 34.77 5.10
C TRP A 73 -9.52 33.61 5.78
N LEU A 74 -10.64 33.87 6.45
CA LEU A 74 -11.48 32.83 7.06
C LEU A 74 -12.06 31.89 5.98
N VAL A 75 -12.58 32.44 4.89
CA VAL A 75 -13.13 31.64 3.77
C VAL A 75 -12.03 30.80 3.11
N ILE A 76 -10.86 31.38 2.84
CA ILE A 76 -9.70 30.64 2.31
C ILE A 76 -9.33 29.49 3.24
N GLY A 77 -9.22 29.75 4.55
CA GLY A 77 -8.91 28.73 5.55
C GLY A 77 -9.91 27.58 5.55
N VAL A 78 -11.21 27.87 5.53
CA VAL A 78 -12.28 26.85 5.47
C VAL A 78 -12.16 26.01 4.20
N VAL A 79 -11.98 26.63 3.03
CA VAL A 79 -11.86 25.91 1.76
C VAL A 79 -10.62 25.01 1.75
N LEU A 80 -9.48 25.49 2.24
CA LEU A 80 -8.25 24.69 2.33
C LEU A 80 -8.43 23.48 3.25
N VAL A 81 -9.11 23.63 4.40
CA VAL A 81 -9.43 22.52 5.31
C VAL A 81 -10.33 21.49 4.62
N LEU A 82 -11.36 21.93 3.88
CA LEU A 82 -12.24 21.03 3.15
C LEU A 82 -11.51 20.25 2.05
N LEU A 83 -10.65 20.92 1.28
CA LEU A 83 -9.81 20.26 0.26
C LEU A 83 -8.83 19.26 0.89
N PHE A 84 -8.26 19.59 2.05
CA PHE A 84 -7.38 18.70 2.80
C PHE A 84 -8.11 17.44 3.28
N ILE A 85 -9.30 17.60 3.88
CA ILE A 85 -10.14 16.47 4.33
C ILE A 85 -10.55 15.59 3.14
N MET A 86 -10.89 16.19 2.00
CA MET A 86 -11.21 15.47 0.77
C MET A 86 -10.00 14.66 0.28
N GLY A 87 -8.81 15.26 0.24
CA GLY A 87 -7.57 14.57 -0.15
C GLY A 87 -7.25 13.38 0.76
N ILE A 88 -7.40 13.53 2.09
CA ILE A 88 -7.28 12.42 3.04
C ILE A 88 -8.29 11.31 2.72
N SER A 89 -9.54 11.69 2.44
CA SER A 89 -10.63 10.73 2.20
C SER A 89 -10.39 9.92 0.93
N ILE A 90 -9.90 10.56 -0.13
CA ILE A 90 -9.51 9.88 -1.37
C ILE A 90 -8.39 8.90 -1.11
N ASN A 91 -7.33 9.34 -0.42
CA ASN A 91 -6.18 8.47 -0.11
C ASN A 91 -6.59 7.25 0.72
N LYS A 92 -7.51 7.40 1.69
CA LYS A 92 -8.04 6.28 2.48
C LYS A 92 -8.83 5.26 1.66
N ILE A 93 -9.40 5.67 0.53
CA ILE A 93 -10.16 4.78 -0.37
C ILE A 93 -9.21 4.11 -1.36
N THR A 94 -8.28 4.87 -1.95
CA THR A 94 -7.49 4.41 -3.10
C THR A 94 -6.14 3.82 -2.72
N ARG A 95 -5.57 4.10 -1.56
CA ARG A 95 -4.23 3.61 -1.22
C ARG A 95 -4.15 2.27 -0.47
N PRO A 96 -5.17 1.81 0.29
CA PRO A 96 -5.08 0.51 0.95
C PRO A 96 -4.86 -0.66 -0.02
N PRO A 97 -4.10 -1.70 0.36
CA PRO A 97 -3.45 -1.87 1.68
C PRO A 97 -2.06 -1.21 1.78
N PHE A 98 -1.58 -0.55 0.73
CA PHE A 98 -0.18 -0.11 0.61
C PHE A 98 0.10 1.32 1.07
N GLU A 99 -0.90 2.05 1.59
CA GLU A 99 -0.83 3.50 1.89
C GLU A 99 0.41 3.96 2.67
N LYS A 100 0.90 3.13 3.59
CA LYS A 100 2.03 3.49 4.47
C LYS A 100 3.16 2.47 4.45
N ILE A 101 3.28 1.73 3.36
CA ILE A 101 4.46 0.89 3.15
C ILE A 101 5.63 1.80 2.79
N HIS A 102 6.70 1.74 3.56
CA HIS A 102 7.91 2.53 3.32
C HIS A 102 8.99 1.73 2.61
N ASN A 103 9.02 0.43 2.89
CA ASN A 103 9.95 -0.50 2.28
C ASN A 103 9.26 -1.87 2.22
N ALA A 104 9.63 -2.68 1.24
CA ALA A 104 9.22 -4.07 1.12
C ALA A 104 10.33 -4.85 0.43
N ARG A 105 10.41 -6.16 0.71
CA ARG A 105 11.30 -7.09 0.02
C ARG A 105 10.69 -8.48 0.00
N PHE A 106 11.15 -9.30 -0.92
CA PHE A 106 10.90 -10.74 -0.89
C PHE A 106 12.17 -11.48 -0.46
N GLU A 107 11.98 -12.62 0.18
CA GLU A 107 13.06 -13.58 0.38
C GLU A 107 12.53 -14.95 -0.04
N ALA A 108 13.19 -15.60 -0.99
CA ALA A 108 12.89 -16.96 -1.37
C ALA A 108 13.75 -17.92 -0.54
N SER A 109 13.13 -18.98 -0.05
CA SER A 109 13.81 -20.05 0.69
C SER A 109 13.45 -21.39 0.05
N ASP A 110 14.22 -22.44 0.36
CA ASP A 110 13.96 -23.80 -0.14
C ASP A 110 12.57 -24.37 0.19
N ASN A 111 11.84 -23.77 1.14
CA ASN A 111 10.57 -24.30 1.65
C ASN A 111 9.41 -23.30 1.58
N GLY A 112 9.62 -22.09 1.07
CA GLY A 112 8.62 -21.04 1.13
C GLY A 112 9.08 -19.66 0.73
N LEU A 113 8.12 -18.76 0.70
CA LEU A 113 8.28 -17.35 0.34
C LEU A 113 8.06 -16.45 1.56
N TYR A 114 8.99 -15.54 1.78
CA TYR A 114 8.82 -14.43 2.72
C TYR A 114 8.51 -13.13 1.97
N TYR A 115 7.61 -12.35 2.55
CA TYR A 115 7.37 -10.97 2.17
C TYR A 115 7.47 -10.09 3.41
N ALA A 116 8.59 -9.36 3.51
CA ALA A 116 8.86 -8.44 4.60
C ALA A 116 8.54 -7.01 4.17
N TYR A 117 7.74 -6.29 4.94
CA TYR A 117 7.38 -4.91 4.64
C TYR A 117 7.33 -4.02 5.88
N GLN A 118 7.80 -2.79 5.71
CA GLN A 118 7.79 -1.77 6.75
C GLN A 118 6.52 -0.92 6.66
N TYR A 119 5.73 -0.93 7.71
CA TYR A 119 4.55 -0.07 7.86
C TYR A 119 4.71 0.82 9.10
N GLY A 120 4.98 2.11 8.88
CA GLY A 120 5.40 3.03 9.94
C GLY A 120 6.70 2.58 10.63
N MET A 121 6.66 2.40 11.95
CA MET A 121 7.81 1.95 12.75
C MET A 121 7.84 0.43 13.00
N LYS A 122 6.96 -0.33 12.34
CA LYS A 122 6.88 -1.79 12.49
C LYS A 122 7.31 -2.46 11.19
N ILE A 123 7.98 -3.60 11.31
CA ILE A 123 8.22 -4.53 10.20
C ILE A 123 7.22 -5.66 10.34
N TYR A 124 6.58 -6.02 9.24
CA TYR A 124 5.74 -7.19 9.15
C TYR A 124 6.43 -8.20 8.25
N ASN A 125 6.56 -9.43 8.73
CA ASN A 125 7.09 -10.55 7.96
C ASN A 125 5.93 -11.51 7.72
N TYR A 126 5.56 -11.66 6.46
CA TYR A 126 4.67 -12.72 6.03
C TYR A 126 5.50 -13.88 5.52
N TYR A 127 5.18 -15.10 5.96
CA TYR A 127 5.76 -16.34 5.46
C TYR A 127 4.67 -17.25 4.95
N ILE A 128 4.88 -17.88 3.80
CA ILE A 128 4.04 -18.95 3.31
C ILE A 128 4.92 -20.09 2.81
N ALA A 129 4.69 -21.30 3.32
CA ALA A 129 5.36 -22.49 2.84
C ALA A 129 4.86 -22.86 1.45
N ASP A 130 5.72 -23.38 0.56
CA ASP A 130 5.37 -23.64 -0.83
C ASP A 130 4.18 -24.60 -0.97
N ASN A 131 4.12 -25.63 -0.12
CA ASN A 131 3.03 -26.59 -0.06
C ASN A 131 1.69 -26.00 0.42
N ASN A 132 1.72 -24.82 1.04
CA ASN A 132 0.53 -24.09 1.50
C ASN A 132 0.05 -23.06 0.47
N ILE A 133 0.83 -22.77 -0.58
CA ILE A 133 0.43 -21.88 -1.66
C ILE A 133 -0.61 -22.60 -2.52
N LYS A 134 -1.83 -22.04 -2.55
CA LYS A 134 -2.92 -22.53 -3.40
C LYS A 134 -2.95 -21.81 -4.74
N LYS A 135 -2.61 -20.52 -4.75
CA LYS A 135 -2.65 -19.69 -5.94
C LYS A 135 -1.73 -18.47 -5.82
N MET A 136 -1.03 -18.16 -6.91
CA MET A 136 -0.31 -16.91 -7.08
C MET A 136 -0.90 -16.16 -8.28
N ILE A 137 -1.20 -14.88 -8.12
CA ILE A 137 -1.58 -14.01 -9.24
C ILE A 137 -0.64 -12.81 -9.23
N PHE A 138 0.09 -12.62 -10.32
CA PHE A 138 0.93 -11.45 -10.51
C PHE A 138 0.22 -10.46 -11.44
N ASP A 139 -0.04 -9.25 -10.93
CA ASP A 139 -0.58 -8.13 -11.70
C ASP A 139 0.57 -7.30 -12.25
N GLU A 140 0.89 -7.46 -13.54
CA GLU A 140 2.02 -6.81 -14.20
C GLU A 140 1.82 -5.29 -14.37
N LYS A 141 0.56 -4.86 -14.43
CA LYS A 141 0.21 -3.44 -14.58
C LYS A 141 0.35 -2.68 -13.28
N ASN A 142 -0.15 -3.26 -12.20
CA ASN A 142 -0.15 -2.63 -10.88
C ASN A 142 1.04 -3.05 -10.01
N TRP A 143 1.81 -4.04 -10.46
CA TRP A 143 2.96 -4.64 -9.75
C TRP A 143 2.59 -5.13 -8.37
N VAL A 144 1.57 -5.97 -8.32
CA VAL A 144 1.09 -6.59 -7.09
C VAL A 144 1.08 -8.09 -7.26
N LEU A 145 1.67 -8.80 -6.30
CA LEU A 145 1.55 -10.24 -6.18
C LEU A 145 0.44 -10.55 -5.16
N TYR A 146 -0.57 -11.29 -5.59
CA TYR A 146 -1.59 -11.85 -4.72
C TYR A 146 -1.26 -13.31 -4.42
N LEU A 147 -1.22 -13.64 -3.14
CA LEU A 147 -0.97 -14.98 -2.62
C LEU A 147 -2.22 -15.46 -1.92
N GLU A 148 -2.67 -16.66 -2.28
CA GLU A 148 -3.75 -17.38 -1.62
C GLU A 148 -3.20 -18.70 -1.09
N GLY A 149 -3.44 -18.95 0.20
CA GLY A 149 -2.83 -20.06 0.91
C GLY A 149 -2.64 -19.73 2.39
N GLU A 150 -2.37 -20.75 3.20
CA GLU A 150 -2.22 -20.56 4.65
C GLU A 150 -0.80 -20.08 4.97
N GLY A 151 -0.65 -18.77 5.16
CA GLY A 151 0.61 -18.16 5.58
C GLY A 151 0.53 -17.55 6.98
N GLU A 152 1.68 -17.28 7.58
CA GLU A 152 1.82 -16.74 8.93
C GLU A 152 2.35 -15.31 8.89
N VAL A 153 1.88 -14.47 9.80
CA VAL A 153 2.33 -13.07 9.91
C VAL A 153 2.97 -12.83 11.26
N GLU A 154 4.17 -12.30 11.24
CA GLU A 154 4.86 -11.79 12.40
C GLU A 154 5.04 -10.28 12.29
N VAL A 155 5.03 -9.60 13.43
CA VAL A 155 5.33 -8.18 13.52
C VAL A 155 6.51 -7.96 14.45
N ILE A 156 7.50 -7.23 13.95
CA ILE A 156 8.67 -6.80 14.69
C ILE A 156 8.50 -5.31 14.99
N ASP A 157 8.54 -4.97 16.28
CA ASP A 157 8.57 -3.59 16.73
C ASP A 157 9.57 -3.41 17.88
N LYS A 158 9.59 -2.22 18.49
CA LYS A 158 10.54 -1.90 19.59
C LYS A 158 10.40 -2.81 20.81
N THR A 159 9.27 -3.49 20.99
CA THR A 159 8.97 -4.37 22.12
C THR A 159 9.38 -5.82 21.88
N GLY A 160 9.67 -6.19 20.63
CA GLY A 160 10.06 -7.54 20.24
C GLY A 160 9.26 -8.06 19.05
N ILE A 161 9.28 -9.38 18.89
CA ILE A 161 8.57 -10.10 17.83
C ILE A 161 7.22 -10.59 18.38
N ARG A 162 6.14 -10.34 17.66
CA ARG A 162 4.79 -10.85 17.98
C ARG A 162 4.22 -11.58 16.78
N ASN A 163 3.76 -12.81 16.97
CA ASN A 163 3.02 -13.54 15.95
C ASN A 163 1.56 -13.05 15.92
N LEU A 164 1.06 -12.63 14.75
CA LEU A 164 -0.29 -12.13 14.54
C LEU A 164 -1.28 -13.22 14.11
N GLY A 165 -0.77 -14.43 13.85
CA GLY A 165 -1.51 -15.62 13.44
C GLY A 165 -1.44 -15.88 11.94
N LYS A 166 -2.31 -16.81 11.52
CA LYS A 166 -2.43 -17.25 10.12
C LYS A 166 -3.35 -16.32 9.33
N ILE A 167 -3.00 -16.12 8.06
CA ILE A 167 -3.80 -15.41 7.07
C ILE A 167 -3.89 -16.24 5.78
N ASP A 168 -5.07 -16.26 5.17
CA ASP A 168 -5.32 -17.07 3.96
C ASP A 168 -5.01 -16.34 2.65
N LYS A 169 -4.86 -15.00 2.74
CA LYS A 169 -4.72 -14.11 1.59
C LYS A 169 -3.79 -12.97 1.90
N MET A 170 -2.85 -12.73 1.00
CA MET A 170 -1.88 -11.65 1.12
C MET A 170 -1.75 -10.89 -0.20
N TYR A 171 -1.76 -9.56 -0.12
CA TYR A 171 -1.44 -8.67 -1.23
C TYR A 171 -0.05 -8.09 -0.97
N CYS A 172 0.88 -8.38 -1.87
CA CYS A 172 2.28 -7.97 -1.80
C CYS A 172 2.55 -6.93 -2.87
N LEU A 173 3.02 -5.74 -2.47
CA LEU A 173 3.46 -4.74 -3.44
C LEU A 173 4.86 -5.14 -3.89
N VAL A 174 5.03 -5.42 -5.17
CA VAL A 174 6.32 -5.87 -5.69
C VAL A 174 7.32 -4.72 -5.62
N PRO A 175 8.50 -4.86 -5.01
CA PRO A 175 9.44 -3.76 -4.86
C PRO A 175 10.69 -3.89 -5.74
N VAL A 176 10.81 -4.98 -6.50
CA VAL A 176 11.94 -5.34 -7.38
C VAL A 176 11.60 -5.22 -8.86
N ASP A 177 12.56 -5.22 -9.78
CA ASP A 177 12.27 -5.07 -11.21
C ASP A 177 11.66 -6.33 -11.85
N GLU A 178 11.54 -6.36 -13.18
CA GLU A 178 10.94 -7.47 -13.92
C GLU A 178 11.81 -8.73 -13.87
N PHE A 179 13.13 -8.59 -13.97
CA PHE A 179 14.05 -9.71 -13.98
C PHE A 179 14.06 -10.40 -12.61
N ASP A 180 14.18 -9.61 -11.55
CA ASP A 180 14.11 -10.11 -10.17
C ASP A 180 12.76 -10.79 -9.88
N MET A 181 11.66 -10.26 -10.45
CA MET A 181 10.34 -10.84 -10.26
C MET A 181 10.16 -12.14 -11.04
N ASP A 182 10.71 -12.22 -12.25
CA ASP A 182 10.67 -13.42 -13.07
C ASP A 182 11.45 -14.56 -12.40
N ASP A 183 12.64 -14.27 -11.88
CA ASP A 183 13.48 -15.20 -11.10
C ASP A 183 12.76 -15.69 -9.84
N LEU A 184 12.17 -14.76 -9.06
CA LEU A 184 11.38 -15.09 -7.87
C LEU A 184 10.19 -16.03 -8.16
N LEU A 185 9.58 -15.90 -9.35
CA LEU A 185 8.38 -16.65 -9.72
C LEU A 185 8.66 -17.94 -10.49
N GLU A 186 9.85 -18.08 -11.09
CA GLU A 186 10.23 -19.22 -11.91
C GLU A 186 10.02 -20.57 -11.21
N PRO A 187 10.40 -20.76 -9.92
CA PRO A 187 10.19 -22.03 -9.22
C PRO A 187 8.72 -22.46 -9.10
N TYR A 188 7.78 -21.52 -9.15
CA TYR A 188 6.36 -21.77 -8.96
C TYR A 188 5.62 -22.13 -10.26
N GLY A 189 6.23 -21.87 -11.42
CA GLY A 189 5.72 -22.28 -12.74
C GLY A 189 4.22 -22.06 -12.93
N ASP A 190 3.49 -23.14 -13.18
CA ASP A 190 2.05 -23.13 -13.50
C ASP A 190 1.14 -22.64 -12.35
N MET A 191 1.65 -22.53 -11.11
CA MET A 191 0.89 -21.96 -9.99
C MET A 191 0.73 -20.44 -10.12
N VAL A 192 1.55 -19.81 -10.96
CA VAL A 192 1.57 -18.35 -11.18
C VAL A 192 0.68 -17.99 -12.36
N THR A 193 -0.40 -17.27 -12.10
CA THR A 193 -1.20 -16.63 -13.15
C THR A 193 -0.74 -15.18 -13.33
N ARG A 194 -0.32 -14.81 -14.54
CA ARG A 194 -0.11 -13.40 -14.91
C ARG A 194 -1.40 -12.78 -15.40
N ASP A 195 -1.81 -11.68 -14.80
CA ASP A 195 -3.05 -10.94 -15.12
C ASP A 195 -2.74 -9.44 -15.15
N ASN A 196 -3.57 -8.63 -15.82
CA ASN A 196 -3.27 -7.23 -16.10
C ASN A 196 -4.24 -6.21 -15.48
N ASP A 197 -5.17 -6.63 -14.60
CA ASP A 197 -5.93 -5.68 -13.76
C ASP A 197 -6.88 -6.30 -12.72
N SER A 198 -6.95 -7.63 -12.58
CA SER A 198 -8.00 -8.24 -11.75
C SER A 198 -7.77 -8.11 -10.25
N ILE A 199 -6.52 -7.96 -9.80
CA ILE A 199 -6.19 -7.93 -8.37
C ILE A 199 -6.82 -6.73 -7.69
N ARG A 200 -6.84 -5.57 -8.36
CA ARG A 200 -7.44 -4.36 -7.79
C ARG A 200 -8.95 -4.50 -7.63
N LEU A 201 -9.62 -5.04 -8.64
CA LEU A 201 -11.06 -5.29 -8.58
C LEU A 201 -11.39 -6.32 -7.50
N ARG A 202 -10.60 -7.39 -7.40
CA ARG A 202 -10.69 -8.40 -6.35
C ARG A 202 -10.60 -7.77 -4.96
N PHE A 203 -9.59 -6.94 -4.71
CA PHE A 203 -9.42 -6.25 -3.43
C PHE A 203 -10.65 -5.40 -3.03
N VAL A 204 -11.24 -4.68 -4.00
CA VAL A 204 -12.45 -3.87 -3.75
C VAL A 204 -13.67 -4.75 -3.48
N GLN A 205 -13.84 -5.86 -4.23
CA GLN A 205 -14.93 -6.81 -4.03
C GLN A 205 -14.85 -7.54 -2.70
N GLU A 206 -13.63 -7.84 -2.24
CA GLU A 206 -13.34 -8.38 -0.90
C GLU A 206 -13.52 -7.34 0.21
N LYS A 207 -14.04 -6.13 -0.09
CA LYS A 207 -14.43 -5.08 0.86
C LYS A 207 -13.37 -4.74 1.92
N GLY A 208 -12.08 -4.88 1.61
CA GLY A 208 -11.02 -4.57 2.57
C GLY A 208 -11.07 -5.41 3.86
N THR A 209 -11.78 -6.54 3.89
CA THR A 209 -11.70 -7.55 4.96
C THR A 209 -10.50 -8.47 4.74
N VAL A 210 -9.45 -7.95 4.11
CA VAL A 210 -8.22 -8.71 3.94
C VAL A 210 -7.62 -8.90 5.34
N PRO A 211 -7.32 -10.14 5.76
CA PRO A 211 -6.68 -10.40 7.05
C PRO A 211 -5.42 -9.54 7.28
N GLN A 212 -4.70 -9.17 6.22
CA GLN A 212 -3.61 -8.19 6.22
C GLN A 212 -4.00 -6.84 6.85
N LEU A 213 -5.17 -6.28 6.51
CA LEU A 213 -5.65 -5.01 7.08
C LEU A 213 -6.11 -5.16 8.52
N GLU A 214 -6.65 -6.32 8.90
CA GLU A 214 -7.04 -6.62 10.28
C GLU A 214 -5.82 -6.85 11.17
N ALA A 215 -4.82 -7.58 10.68
CA ALA A 215 -3.52 -7.75 11.30
C ALA A 215 -2.85 -6.38 11.56
N MET A 216 -2.94 -5.43 10.62
CA MET A 216 -2.47 -4.06 10.81
C MET A 216 -3.28 -3.24 11.83
N LYS A 217 -4.55 -3.59 12.09
CA LYS A 217 -5.44 -2.90 13.03
C LYS A 217 -5.31 -3.40 14.47
N ARG A 218 -4.86 -4.65 14.69
CA ARG A 218 -4.55 -5.22 16.02
C ARG A 218 -3.32 -4.51 16.59
N LYS A 219 -3.55 -3.33 17.18
CA LYS A 219 -2.54 -2.47 17.82
C LYS A 219 -2.14 -3.02 19.18
#